data_AF-A0A957YRG7-F1
#
_entry.id   AF-A0A957YRG7-F1
#
_cell.length_a   1.000
_cell.length_b   1.000
_cell.length_c   1.000
_cell.angle_alpha   90.00
_cell.angle_beta   90.00
_cell.angle_gamma   90.00
#
_symmetry.space_group_name_H-M   'P 1'
#
loop_
_entity.id
_entity.type
_entity.pdbx_description
1 polymer ?
#
loop_
_entity_poly.entity_id
_entity_poly.type
_entity_poly.pdbx_seq_one_letter_code
_entity_poly.pdbx_strand_id
1 'polypeptide(L)'
;MYSKSPAFNLKAVLLETGLAADTLRAWERRYGLPTPQRTPGGHRLYSQYDIETIKWLIARQAEGLSISRAVDLWNEITGSGSDPLAGLAPSSLITLTTSAPTVPADTTLDAIRTDWIAACLNYNETQAEQALNRAFSMFPVEAVCIEVLQKGMSEIGLLWYENRASVQQEHFASGLAMRRLDALLGASPAPTRNQTVLVGCPPNEWHTFTSLLFAPYSCAAAD
;
A
#
# COMPACT_ATOMS: atom_id res chain seq x y z
N MET A 1 5.72 15.77 -16.51
CA MET A 1 4.68 16.33 -17.40
C MET A 1 4.15 15.18 -18.26
N TYR A 2 2.87 14.83 -18.14
CA TYR A 2 2.31 13.68 -18.87
C TYR A 2 2.13 13.96 -20.35
N SER A 3 2.42 12.97 -21.19
CA SER A 3 2.25 13.11 -22.64
C SER A 3 0.77 13.15 -23.01
N LYS A 4 0.37 14.22 -23.72
CA LYS A 4 -0.97 14.39 -24.33
C LYS A 4 -1.08 13.72 -25.69
N SER A 5 -0.02 13.05 -26.16
CA SER A 5 -0.05 12.32 -27.44
C SER A 5 -0.89 11.05 -27.31
N PRO A 6 -1.83 10.80 -28.24
CA PRO A 6 -2.68 9.62 -28.22
C PRO A 6 -1.87 8.37 -28.59
N ALA A 7 -1.64 7.47 -27.63
CA ALA A 7 -0.81 6.28 -27.82
C ALA A 7 -1.51 4.98 -27.41
N PHE A 8 -2.55 5.05 -26.57
CA PHE A 8 -3.17 3.88 -25.94
C PHE A 8 -4.53 3.57 -26.55
N ASN A 9 -4.79 2.30 -26.78
CA ASN A 9 -6.09 1.81 -27.24
C ASN A 9 -7.04 1.56 -26.05
N LEU A 10 -8.34 1.41 -26.33
CA LEU A 10 -9.35 1.15 -25.31
C LEU A 10 -9.00 -0.05 -24.41
N LYS A 11 -8.47 -1.15 -24.96
CA LYS A 11 -8.10 -2.34 -24.16
C LYS A 11 -6.98 -2.04 -23.16
N ALA A 12 -5.96 -1.28 -23.57
CA ALA A 12 -4.85 -0.88 -22.71
C ALA A 12 -5.36 -0.02 -21.54
N VAL A 13 -6.29 0.90 -21.81
CA VAL A 13 -6.91 1.73 -20.77
C VAL A 13 -7.69 0.89 -19.77
N LEU A 14 -8.47 -0.10 -20.23
CA LEU A 14 -9.24 -0.97 -19.34
C LEU A 14 -8.33 -1.83 -18.45
N LEU A 15 -7.21 -2.32 -18.99
CA LEU A 15 -6.22 -3.08 -18.23
C LEU A 15 -5.53 -2.22 -17.16
N GLU A 16 -5.17 -0.99 -17.51
CA GLU A 16 -4.48 -0.03 -16.63
C GLU A 16 -5.38 0.59 -15.55
N THR A 17 -6.67 0.71 -15.81
CA THR A 17 -7.63 1.40 -14.91
C THR A 17 -8.57 0.45 -14.20
N GLY A 18 -8.68 -0.81 -14.64
CA GLY A 18 -9.63 -1.79 -14.11
C GLY A 18 -11.11 -1.46 -14.35
N LEU A 19 -11.42 -0.39 -15.09
CA LEU A 19 -12.80 0.03 -15.39
C LEU A 19 -13.43 -0.86 -16.46
N ALA A 20 -14.77 -0.99 -16.41
CA ALA A 20 -15.53 -1.56 -17.50
C ALA A 20 -15.66 -0.57 -18.68
N ALA A 21 -15.66 -1.09 -19.91
CA ALA A 21 -15.73 -0.28 -21.13
C ALA A 21 -17.01 0.58 -21.20
N ASP A 22 -18.12 0.06 -20.68
CA ASP A 22 -19.39 0.76 -20.67
C ASP A 22 -19.41 1.92 -19.67
N THR A 23 -18.72 1.80 -18.54
CA THR A 23 -18.55 2.88 -17.56
C THR A 23 -17.77 4.04 -18.15
N LEU A 24 -16.66 3.75 -18.84
CA LEU A 24 -15.85 4.78 -19.51
C LEU A 24 -16.63 5.51 -20.61
N ARG A 25 -17.44 4.78 -21.39
CA ARG A 25 -18.33 5.36 -22.41
C ARG A 25 -19.45 6.21 -21.78
N ALA A 26 -19.98 5.78 -20.64
CA ALA A 26 -20.99 6.53 -19.92
C ALA A 26 -20.43 7.85 -19.37
N TRP A 27 -19.18 7.87 -18.91
CA TRP A 27 -18.52 9.08 -18.43
C TRP A 27 -18.22 10.06 -19.57
N GLU A 28 -17.68 9.58 -20.69
CA GLU A 28 -17.48 10.37 -21.91
C GLU A 28 -18.79 11.05 -22.35
N ARG A 29 -19.90 10.29 -22.38
CA ARG A 29 -21.20 10.80 -22.85
C ARG A 29 -21.87 11.78 -21.88
N ARG A 30 -21.76 11.54 -20.57
CA ARG A 30 -22.47 12.33 -19.55
C ARG A 30 -21.71 13.57 -19.10
N TYR A 31 -20.40 13.48 -19.05
CA TYR A 31 -19.55 14.46 -18.39
C TYR A 31 -18.46 15.03 -19.30
N GLY A 32 -18.32 14.50 -20.53
CA GLY A 32 -17.34 14.98 -21.50
C GLY A 32 -15.90 14.63 -21.16
N LEU A 33 -15.67 13.72 -20.21
CA LEU A 33 -14.32 13.32 -19.75
C LEU A 33 -14.19 11.79 -19.71
N PRO A 34 -13.02 11.25 -20.13
CA PRO A 34 -11.94 11.91 -20.85
C PRO A 34 -12.33 12.30 -22.29
N THR A 35 -11.51 13.10 -22.97
CA THR A 35 -11.70 13.54 -24.37
C THR A 35 -10.75 12.81 -25.34
N PRO A 36 -10.94 11.50 -25.58
CA PRO A 36 -10.03 10.73 -26.43
C PRO A 36 -10.03 11.25 -27.86
N GLN A 37 -8.85 11.27 -28.48
CA GLN A 37 -8.73 11.56 -29.91
C GLN A 37 -9.28 10.39 -30.71
N ARG A 38 -9.92 10.70 -31.84
CA ARG A 38 -10.41 9.67 -32.77
C ARG A 38 -9.45 9.49 -33.92
N THR A 39 -9.16 8.24 -34.26
CA THR A 39 -8.46 7.93 -35.51
C THR A 39 -9.33 8.26 -36.71
N PRO A 40 -8.75 8.39 -37.92
CA PRO A 40 -9.52 8.53 -39.16
C PRO A 40 -10.53 7.39 -39.37
N GLY A 41 -10.27 6.21 -38.79
CA GLY A 41 -11.19 5.06 -38.78
C GLY A 41 -12.25 5.07 -37.68
N GLY A 42 -12.36 6.15 -36.89
CA GLY A 42 -13.40 6.32 -35.87
C GLY A 42 -13.15 5.62 -34.53
N HIS A 43 -11.97 5.02 -34.33
CA HIS A 43 -11.60 4.37 -33.07
C HIS A 43 -11.04 5.38 -32.06
N ARG A 44 -11.33 5.18 -30.78
CA ARG A 44 -10.84 6.02 -29.67
C ARG A 44 -9.39 5.68 -29.33
N LEU A 45 -8.54 6.68 -29.32
CA LEU A 45 -7.19 6.63 -28.79
C LEU A 45 -7.07 7.56 -27.57
N TYR A 46 -6.40 7.06 -26.56
CA TYR A 46 -6.21 7.72 -25.28
C TYR A 46 -4.74 8.11 -25.15
N SER A 47 -4.49 9.29 -24.60
CA SER A 47 -3.17 9.74 -24.20
C SER A 47 -2.83 9.26 -22.78
N GLN A 48 -1.57 9.38 -22.36
CA GLN A 48 -1.22 9.15 -20.96
C GLN A 48 -1.99 10.10 -20.05
N TYR A 49 -2.19 11.35 -20.48
CA TYR A 49 -2.99 12.35 -19.75
C TYR A 49 -4.44 11.88 -19.52
N ASP A 50 -5.04 11.23 -20.52
CA ASP A 50 -6.41 10.68 -20.39
C ASP A 50 -6.46 9.53 -19.38
N ILE A 51 -5.45 8.65 -19.39
CA ILE A 51 -5.36 7.53 -18.44
C ILE A 51 -5.26 8.05 -17.01
N GLU A 52 -4.39 9.03 -16.78
CA GLU A 52 -4.23 9.60 -15.44
C GLU A 52 -5.45 10.42 -15.01
N THR A 53 -6.16 11.07 -15.95
CA THR A 53 -7.46 11.71 -15.69
C THR A 53 -8.49 10.69 -15.22
N ILE A 54 -8.56 9.52 -15.87
CA ILE A 54 -9.43 8.43 -15.47
C ILE A 54 -9.03 7.91 -14.08
N LYS A 55 -7.73 7.67 -13.83
CA LYS A 55 -7.22 7.23 -12.52
C LYS A 55 -7.56 8.23 -11.41
N TRP A 56 -7.47 9.53 -11.69
CA TRP A 56 -7.87 10.60 -10.76
C TRP A 56 -9.36 10.54 -10.44
N LEU A 57 -10.23 10.36 -11.45
CA LEU A 57 -11.67 10.25 -11.24
C LEU A 57 -12.04 8.99 -10.43
N ILE A 58 -11.39 7.85 -10.70
CA ILE A 58 -11.57 6.62 -9.92
C ILE A 58 -11.13 6.84 -8.46
N ALA A 59 -9.99 7.49 -8.23
CA ALA A 59 -9.50 7.77 -6.89
C ALA A 59 -10.49 8.64 -6.09
N ARG A 60 -11.04 9.69 -6.71
CA ARG A 60 -12.10 10.51 -6.10
C ARG A 60 -13.39 9.73 -5.84
N GLN A 61 -13.74 8.79 -6.72
CA GLN A 61 -14.89 7.92 -6.51
C GLN A 61 -14.65 6.94 -5.35
N ALA A 62 -13.43 6.41 -5.20
CA ALA A 62 -13.03 5.56 -4.08
C ALA A 62 -13.04 6.31 -2.73
N GLU A 63 -12.79 7.62 -2.75
CA GLU A 63 -12.98 8.54 -1.62
C GLU A 63 -14.46 8.87 -1.32
N GLY A 64 -15.40 8.29 -2.08
CA GLY A 64 -16.84 8.42 -1.85
C GLY A 64 -17.51 9.59 -2.58
N LEU A 65 -16.80 10.31 -3.45
CA LEU A 65 -17.43 11.35 -4.28
C LEU A 65 -18.27 10.72 -5.40
N SER A 66 -19.42 11.32 -5.68
CA SER A 66 -20.13 11.02 -6.92
C SER A 66 -19.28 11.45 -8.12
N ILE A 67 -19.34 10.67 -9.20
CA ILE A 67 -18.58 10.96 -10.43
C ILE A 67 -18.89 12.37 -10.95
N SER A 68 -20.14 12.86 -10.82
CA SER A 68 -20.48 14.22 -11.21
C SER A 68 -19.71 15.26 -10.39
N ARG A 69 -19.62 15.07 -9.06
CA ARG A 69 -18.91 16.00 -8.18
C ARG A 69 -17.39 15.95 -8.40
N ALA A 70 -16.85 14.76 -8.69
CA ALA A 70 -15.45 14.62 -9.07
C ALA A 70 -15.15 15.37 -10.38
N VAL A 71 -16.03 15.29 -11.38
CA VAL A 71 -15.89 16.05 -12.63
C VAL A 71 -16.02 17.56 -12.41
N ASP A 72 -16.93 18.01 -11.54
CA ASP A 72 -17.04 19.44 -11.23
C ASP A 72 -15.74 19.99 -10.64
N LEU A 73 -15.14 19.25 -9.71
CA LEU A 73 -13.84 19.60 -9.12
C LEU A 73 -12.72 19.60 -10.16
N TRP A 74 -12.72 18.63 -11.08
CA TRP A 74 -11.77 18.60 -12.19
C TRP A 74 -11.85 19.87 -13.04
N ASN A 75 -13.06 20.29 -13.39
CA ASN A 75 -13.30 21.48 -14.19
C ASN A 75 -12.95 22.78 -13.44
N GLU A 76 -13.21 22.82 -12.13
CA GLU A 76 -12.86 23.96 -11.26
C GLU A 76 -11.34 24.13 -11.14
N ILE A 77 -10.61 23.03 -10.92
CA ILE A 77 -9.14 23.04 -10.85
C ILE A 77 -8.55 23.47 -12.20
N THR A 78 -9.03 22.88 -13.30
CA THR A 78 -8.57 23.22 -14.66
C THR A 78 -8.89 24.67 -15.02
N GLY A 79 -10.06 25.18 -14.59
CA GLY A 79 -10.48 26.57 -14.81
C GLY A 79 -9.68 27.61 -14.02
N SER A 80 -9.10 27.21 -12.87
CA SER A 80 -8.21 28.05 -12.06
C SER A 80 -6.80 28.23 -12.64
N GLY A 81 -6.49 27.58 -13.79
CA GLY A 81 -5.17 27.58 -14.41
C GLY A 81 -4.18 26.57 -13.80
N SER A 82 -4.66 25.75 -12.86
CA SER A 82 -3.89 24.69 -12.20
C SER A 82 -4.13 23.36 -12.93
N ASP A 83 -3.09 22.60 -13.27
CA ASP A 83 -3.28 21.26 -13.84
C ASP A 83 -3.61 20.28 -12.69
N PRO A 84 -4.81 19.65 -12.66
CA PRO A 84 -5.18 18.67 -11.63
C PRO A 84 -4.24 17.46 -11.58
N LEU A 85 -3.50 17.22 -12.66
CA LEU A 85 -2.48 16.19 -12.79
C LEU A 85 -1.06 16.67 -12.43
N ALA A 86 -0.83 17.95 -12.17
CA ALA A 86 0.49 18.46 -11.78
C ALA A 86 0.94 17.90 -10.41
N GLY A 87 0.00 17.57 -9.53
CA GLY A 87 0.29 16.90 -8.25
C GLY A 87 0.50 15.39 -8.34
N LEU A 88 0.26 14.77 -9.50
CA LEU A 88 0.38 13.32 -9.71
C LEU A 88 1.70 12.90 -10.38
N ALA A 89 2.49 13.86 -10.89
CA ALA A 89 3.72 13.60 -11.63
C ALA A 89 4.57 12.49 -10.99
N PRO A 90 5.07 11.50 -11.78
CA PRO A 90 5.94 10.48 -11.23
C PRO A 90 7.22 11.15 -10.74
N SER A 91 7.49 10.94 -9.46
CA SER A 91 8.60 11.47 -8.68
C SER A 91 8.56 12.98 -8.43
N SER A 92 8.03 13.38 -7.28
CA SER A 92 8.82 13.91 -6.16
C SER A 92 7.92 14.43 -5.04
N LEU A 93 8.14 13.88 -3.82
CA LEU A 93 8.00 14.54 -2.51
C LEU A 93 6.59 15.02 -2.06
N ILE A 94 6.13 14.45 -0.93
CA ILE A 94 5.63 15.14 0.29
C ILE A 94 4.37 16.02 0.08
N THR A 95 3.24 15.97 0.81
CA THR A 95 2.83 15.38 2.10
C THR A 95 1.43 15.95 2.40
N LEU A 96 0.55 15.10 2.96
CA LEU A 96 -0.66 15.38 3.77
C LEU A 96 -1.84 16.08 3.06
N THR A 97 -3.12 15.84 3.36
CA THR A 97 -3.73 15.62 4.68
C THR A 97 -5.16 15.05 4.52
N THR A 98 -5.46 14.03 5.32
CA THR A 98 -6.72 13.76 6.06
C THR A 98 -8.06 13.45 5.36
N SER A 99 -8.46 12.18 5.62
CA SER A 99 -9.70 11.72 6.26
C SER A 99 -11.01 11.64 5.45
N ALA A 100 -11.44 10.41 5.14
CA ALA A 100 -12.59 9.77 5.79
C ALA A 100 -12.66 8.25 5.45
N PRO A 101 -13.26 7.42 6.33
CA PRO A 101 -13.16 5.96 6.34
C PRO A 101 -14.32 5.28 5.58
N THR A 102 -14.18 4.02 5.11
CA THR A 102 -15.21 2.94 5.10
C THR A 102 -14.70 1.63 4.44
N VAL A 103 -14.28 0.66 5.28
CA VAL A 103 -14.49 -0.83 5.33
C VAL A 103 -14.49 -1.69 4.02
N PRO A 104 -14.11 -2.98 4.05
CA PRO A 104 -12.77 -3.52 3.87
C PRO A 104 -12.75 -4.66 2.81
N ALA A 105 -11.95 -4.54 1.76
CA ALA A 105 -11.76 -5.67 0.85
C ALA A 105 -10.32 -5.76 0.39
N ASP A 106 -9.43 -5.98 1.36
CA ASP A 106 -8.24 -6.78 1.11
C ASP A 106 -7.86 -7.44 2.43
N THR A 107 -8.30 -8.69 2.61
CA THR A 107 -7.84 -9.52 3.73
C THR A 107 -6.53 -10.22 3.38
N THR A 108 -5.72 -9.58 2.54
CA THR A 108 -4.44 -10.10 2.09
C THR A 108 -3.36 -9.71 3.09
N LEU A 109 -2.32 -10.52 3.19
CA LEU A 109 -1.15 -10.20 4.03
C LEU A 109 -0.50 -8.88 3.61
N ASP A 110 -0.56 -8.53 2.32
CA ASP A 110 -0.06 -7.27 1.78
C ASP A 110 -0.83 -6.06 2.31
N ALA A 111 -2.17 -6.10 2.30
CA ALA A 111 -2.97 -5.01 2.83
C ALA A 111 -2.78 -4.86 4.35
N ILE A 112 -2.70 -5.96 5.08
CA ILE A 112 -2.42 -5.92 6.53
C ILE A 112 -1.01 -5.37 6.80
N ARG A 113 -0.02 -5.70 5.97
CA ARG A 113 1.32 -5.09 6.03
C ARG A 113 1.26 -3.58 5.81
N THR A 114 0.56 -3.12 4.78
CA THR A 114 0.40 -1.68 4.52
C THR A 114 -0.28 -0.98 5.69
N ASP A 115 -1.34 -1.55 6.25
CA ASP A 115 -2.04 -1.01 7.43
C ASP A 115 -1.13 -0.93 8.64
N TRP A 116 -0.33 -1.98 8.89
CA TRP A 116 0.61 -2.03 10.00
C TRP A 116 1.72 -0.97 9.85
N ILE A 117 2.33 -0.85 8.67
CA ILE A 117 3.33 0.18 8.37
C ILE A 117 2.73 1.58 8.56
N ALA A 118 1.54 1.83 8.00
CA ALA A 118 0.89 3.13 8.13
C ALA A 118 0.60 3.47 9.60
N ALA A 119 0.17 2.50 10.40
CA ALA A 119 -0.04 2.69 11.83
C ALA A 119 1.28 3.00 12.57
N CYS A 120 2.37 2.30 12.24
CA CYS A 120 3.70 2.57 12.78
C CYS A 120 4.21 3.98 12.46
N LEU A 121 4.09 4.41 11.20
CA LEU A 121 4.52 5.75 10.77
C LEU A 121 3.68 6.86 11.44
N ASN A 122 2.42 6.59 11.79
CA ASN A 122 1.57 7.53 12.51
C ASN A 122 1.64 7.41 14.04
N TYR A 123 2.58 6.62 14.59
CA TYR A 123 2.68 6.32 16.03
C TYR A 123 1.39 5.79 16.67
N ASN A 124 0.55 5.12 15.88
CA ASN A 124 -0.71 4.56 16.34
C ASN A 124 -0.52 3.11 16.78
N GLU A 125 -0.05 2.93 18.02
CA GLU A 125 0.19 1.61 18.61
C GLU A 125 -1.05 0.71 18.58
N THR A 126 -2.20 1.27 18.96
CA THR A 126 -3.45 0.51 19.02
C THR A 126 -3.86 -0.04 17.65
N GLN A 127 -3.74 0.77 16.60
CA GLN A 127 -4.07 0.33 15.24
C GLN A 127 -3.06 -0.69 14.72
N ALA A 128 -1.77 -0.52 15.02
CA ALA A 128 -0.73 -1.48 14.65
C ALA A 128 -0.97 -2.84 15.33
N GLU A 129 -1.33 -2.86 16.60
CA GLU A 129 -1.69 -4.09 17.31
C GLU A 129 -2.94 -4.76 16.76
N GLN A 130 -3.96 -3.97 16.40
CA GLN A 130 -5.18 -4.49 15.77
C GLN A 130 -4.89 -5.16 14.42
N ALA A 131 -4.01 -4.56 13.61
CA ALA A 131 -3.57 -5.14 12.33
C ALA A 131 -2.89 -6.49 12.54
N LEU A 132 -1.96 -6.59 13.50
CA LEU A 132 -1.31 -7.86 13.84
C LEU A 132 -2.27 -8.90 14.40
N ASN A 133 -3.15 -8.51 15.34
CA ASN A 133 -4.14 -9.43 15.91
C ASN A 133 -5.08 -9.98 14.83
N ARG A 134 -5.48 -9.15 13.86
CA ARG A 134 -6.24 -9.59 12.69
C ARG A 134 -5.43 -10.59 11.85
N ALA A 135 -4.16 -10.31 11.57
CA ALA A 135 -3.29 -11.22 10.82
C ALA A 135 -3.17 -12.59 11.50
N PHE A 136 -2.85 -12.62 12.79
CA PHE A 136 -2.70 -13.88 13.55
C PHE A 136 -4.00 -14.66 13.72
N SER A 137 -5.16 -14.00 13.59
CA SER A 137 -6.46 -14.68 13.62
C SER A 137 -6.79 -15.40 12.31
N MET A 138 -6.08 -15.07 11.22
CA MET A 138 -6.43 -15.50 9.86
C MET A 138 -5.33 -16.29 9.16
N PHE A 139 -4.07 -16.05 9.53
CA PHE A 139 -2.89 -16.62 8.88
C PHE A 139 -1.98 -17.31 9.91
N PRO A 140 -1.19 -18.32 9.47
CA PRO A 140 -0.16 -18.94 10.31
C PRO A 140 0.81 -17.90 10.86
N VAL A 141 1.28 -18.11 12.09
CA VAL A 141 2.21 -17.22 12.79
C VAL A 141 3.44 -16.94 11.93
N GLU A 142 3.95 -18.00 11.30
CA GLU A 142 5.07 -18.02 10.37
C GLU A 142 4.89 -17.02 9.22
N ALA A 143 3.73 -17.08 8.58
CA ALA A 143 3.39 -16.21 7.46
C ALA A 143 3.29 -14.76 7.91
N VAL A 144 2.67 -14.48 9.06
CA VAL A 144 2.57 -13.11 9.60
C VAL A 144 3.96 -12.56 9.95
N CYS A 145 4.79 -13.37 10.59
CA CYS A 145 6.16 -13.03 10.94
C CYS A 145 7.01 -12.63 9.73
N ILE A 146 6.92 -13.38 8.62
CA ILE A 146 7.70 -13.10 7.41
C ILE A 146 7.03 -12.02 6.55
N GLU A 147 5.77 -12.20 6.19
CA GLU A 147 5.08 -11.39 5.18
C GLU A 147 4.61 -10.04 5.70
N VAL A 148 4.38 -9.89 7.01
CA VAL A 148 3.95 -8.63 7.63
C VAL A 148 5.10 -7.99 8.37
N LEU A 149 5.66 -8.66 9.37
CA LEU A 149 6.66 -8.04 10.24
C LEU A 149 8.02 -7.87 9.54
N GLN A 150 8.61 -8.94 8.99
CA GLN A 150 9.94 -8.85 8.36
C GLN A 150 9.92 -7.94 7.12
N LYS A 151 8.97 -8.16 6.21
CA LYS A 151 8.82 -7.29 5.02
C LYS A 151 8.46 -5.86 5.41
N GLY A 152 7.57 -5.67 6.38
CA GLY A 152 7.18 -4.34 6.84
C GLY A 152 8.33 -3.56 7.47
N MET A 153 9.17 -4.22 8.27
CA MET A 153 10.40 -3.62 8.81
C MET A 153 11.38 -3.24 7.71
N SER A 154 11.53 -4.07 6.67
CA SER A 154 12.37 -3.74 5.50
C SER A 154 11.85 -2.53 4.74
N GLU A 155 10.52 -2.40 4.58
CA GLU A 155 9.90 -1.24 3.93
C GLU A 155 10.09 0.04 4.76
N ILE A 156 9.92 -0.02 6.09
CA ILE A 156 10.17 1.12 6.98
C ILE A 156 11.65 1.52 6.95
N GLY A 157 12.57 0.56 6.92
CA GLY A 157 14.00 0.81 6.77
C GLY A 157 14.34 1.50 5.44
N LEU A 158 13.70 1.11 4.35
CA LEU A 158 13.84 1.79 3.05
C LEU A 158 13.29 3.22 3.11
N LEU A 159 12.12 3.44 3.72
CA LEU A 159 11.54 4.77 3.90
C LEU A 159 12.45 5.67 4.75
N TRP A 160 13.09 5.13 5.78
CA TRP A 160 14.07 5.86 6.57
C TRP A 160 15.31 6.23 5.74
N TYR A 161 15.85 5.30 4.96
CA TYR A 161 16.96 5.54 4.04
C TYR A 161 16.64 6.63 2.99
N GLU A 162 15.40 6.67 2.50
CA GLU A 162 14.87 7.69 1.59
C GLU A 162 14.55 9.03 2.28
N ASN A 163 14.79 9.19 3.59
CA ASN A 163 14.39 10.35 4.40
C ASN A 163 12.88 10.61 4.43
N ARG A 164 12.06 9.56 4.23
CA ARG A 164 10.59 9.60 4.29
C ARG A 164 10.03 9.06 5.61
N ALA A 165 10.87 8.44 6.44
CA ALA A 165 10.57 8.07 7.81
C ALA A 165 11.67 8.57 8.76
N SER A 166 11.32 8.91 10.00
CA SER A 166 12.28 9.32 11.03
C SER A 166 12.90 8.12 11.74
N VAL A 167 14.04 8.33 12.37
CA VAL A 167 14.69 7.33 13.25
C VAL A 167 13.72 6.87 14.35
N GLN A 168 12.91 7.78 14.88
CA GLN A 168 11.94 7.47 15.94
C GLN A 168 10.80 6.58 15.43
N GLN A 169 10.36 6.74 14.17
CA GLN A 169 9.35 5.87 13.56
C GLN A 169 9.90 4.44 13.33
N GLU A 170 11.15 4.33 12.90
CA GLU A 170 11.85 3.04 12.79
C GLU A 170 11.95 2.38 14.16
N HIS A 171 12.46 3.08 15.18
CA HIS A 171 12.57 2.55 16.53
C HIS A 171 11.22 2.15 17.14
N PHE A 172 10.17 2.93 16.86
CA PHE A 172 8.81 2.61 17.29
C PHE A 172 8.31 1.30 16.65
N ALA A 173 8.50 1.13 15.34
CA ALA A 173 8.12 -0.08 14.62
C ALA A 173 8.91 -1.31 15.11
N SER A 174 10.24 -1.18 15.20
CA SER A 174 11.14 -2.20 15.74
C SER A 174 10.74 -2.62 17.15
N GLY A 175 10.45 -1.66 18.03
CA GLY A 175 10.02 -1.93 19.41
C GLY A 175 8.69 -2.66 19.51
N LEU A 176 7.72 -2.34 18.65
CA LEU A 176 6.43 -3.05 18.63
C LEU A 176 6.58 -4.48 18.07
N ALA A 177 7.34 -4.64 16.99
CA ALA A 177 7.61 -5.93 16.38
C ALA A 177 8.35 -6.87 17.36
N MET A 178 9.35 -6.35 18.06
CA MET A 178 10.10 -7.08 19.09
C MET A 178 9.20 -7.53 20.25
N ARG A 179 8.39 -6.62 20.83
CA ARG A 179 7.44 -6.96 21.89
C ARG A 179 6.47 -8.07 21.47
N ARG A 180 6.04 -8.07 20.20
CA ARG A 180 5.17 -9.12 19.68
C ARG A 180 5.88 -10.46 19.55
N LEU A 181 7.12 -10.47 19.04
CA LEU A 181 7.92 -11.69 18.97
C LEU A 181 8.21 -12.27 20.36
N ASP A 182 8.56 -11.44 21.33
CA ASP A 182 8.78 -11.86 22.71
C ASP A 182 7.53 -12.52 23.31
N ALA A 183 6.35 -11.97 23.04
CA ALA A 183 5.09 -12.56 23.46
C ALA A 183 4.82 -13.93 22.82
N LEU A 184 5.15 -14.11 21.53
CA LEU A 184 5.02 -15.39 20.83
C LEU A 184 6.02 -16.44 21.37
N LEU A 185 7.27 -16.02 21.64
CA LEU A 185 8.28 -16.87 22.25
C LEU A 185 7.88 -17.30 23.67
N GLY A 186 7.39 -16.37 24.48
CA GLY A 186 6.90 -16.66 25.84
C GLY A 186 5.66 -17.56 25.87
N ALA A 187 4.82 -17.53 24.83
CA ALA A 187 3.66 -18.39 24.69
C ALA A 187 3.97 -19.75 24.05
N SER A 188 5.20 -19.97 23.58
CA SER A 188 5.60 -21.21 22.91
C SER A 188 5.60 -22.40 23.89
N PRO A 189 5.21 -23.60 23.43
CA PRO A 189 5.20 -24.79 24.28
C PRO A 189 6.62 -25.14 24.75
N ALA A 190 6.70 -25.88 25.86
CA ALA A 190 7.97 -26.37 26.36
C ALA A 190 8.70 -27.18 25.27
N PRO A 191 10.04 -27.05 25.16
CA PRO A 191 10.81 -27.72 24.14
C PRO A 191 10.63 -29.24 24.23
N THR A 192 10.38 -29.86 23.09
CA THR A 192 10.22 -31.32 22.96
C THR A 192 11.55 -32.06 22.98
N ARG A 193 12.67 -31.33 22.85
CA ARG A 193 14.04 -31.86 22.85
C ARG A 193 14.87 -31.23 23.96
N ASN A 194 15.78 -32.03 24.51
CA ASN A 194 16.68 -31.61 25.61
C ASN A 194 17.94 -30.87 25.11
N GLN A 195 18.02 -30.55 23.82
CA GLN A 195 19.15 -29.88 23.20
C GLN A 195 18.91 -28.38 23.14
N THR A 196 19.92 -27.60 23.50
CA THR A 196 19.86 -26.13 23.44
C THR A 196 20.27 -25.65 22.05
N VAL A 197 19.39 -24.90 21.38
CA VAL A 197 19.72 -24.20 20.14
C VAL A 197 20.10 -22.76 20.49
N LEU A 198 21.34 -22.37 20.18
CA LEU A 198 21.79 -20.98 20.29
C LEU A 198 21.55 -20.28 18.96
N VAL A 199 20.70 -19.27 18.96
CA VAL A 199 20.48 -18.39 17.80
C VAL A 199 21.04 -17.01 18.13
N GLY A 200 21.83 -16.44 17.22
CA GLY A 200 22.45 -15.13 17.43
C GLY A 200 22.88 -14.51 16.11
N CYS A 201 23.05 -13.18 16.14
CA CYS A 201 23.59 -12.42 15.01
C CYS A 201 25.12 -12.26 15.14
N PRO A 202 25.86 -12.07 14.03
CA PRO A 202 27.27 -11.71 14.06
C PRO A 202 27.52 -10.39 14.81
N PRO A 203 28.77 -10.16 15.29
CA PRO A 203 29.11 -8.95 16.03
C PRO A 203 28.83 -7.69 15.19
N ASN A 204 28.21 -6.70 15.83
CA ASN A 204 27.71 -5.42 15.26
C ASN A 204 26.45 -5.51 14.39
N GLU A 205 25.78 -6.67 14.31
CA GLU A 205 24.46 -6.78 13.68
C GLU A 205 23.33 -6.59 14.70
N TRP A 206 22.71 -5.41 14.66
CA TRP A 206 21.61 -5.01 15.55
C TRP A 206 20.24 -5.53 15.09
N HIS A 207 20.16 -6.14 13.90
CA HIS A 207 18.94 -6.74 13.34
C HIS A 207 18.68 -8.12 13.97
N THR A 208 18.29 -8.14 15.25
CA THR A 208 17.95 -9.36 16.00
C THR A 208 16.64 -10.00 15.55
N PHE A 209 15.82 -9.26 14.80
CA PHE A 209 14.48 -9.66 14.37
C PHE A 209 14.48 -10.96 13.56
N THR A 210 15.38 -11.09 12.58
CA THR A 210 15.51 -12.29 11.73
C THR A 210 15.91 -13.51 12.56
N SER A 211 16.83 -13.33 13.51
CA SER A 211 17.29 -14.40 14.41
C SER A 211 16.19 -14.89 15.34
N LEU A 212 15.34 -14.00 15.84
CA LEU A 212 14.21 -14.37 16.70
C LEU A 212 13.07 -15.05 15.92
N LEU A 213 12.93 -14.71 14.63
CA LEU A 213 11.99 -15.38 13.74
C LEU A 213 12.26 -16.89 13.60
N PHE A 214 13.53 -17.31 13.62
CA PHE A 214 13.94 -18.71 13.43
C PHE A 214 13.84 -19.59 14.70
N ALA A 215 13.78 -18.97 15.88
CA ALA A 215 13.70 -19.69 17.15
C ALA A 215 12.53 -20.69 17.24
N PRO A 216 11.27 -20.35 16.89
CA PRO A 216 10.15 -21.30 16.96
C PRO A 216 10.27 -22.49 15.98
N TYR A 217 10.89 -22.31 14.81
CA TYR A 217 11.03 -23.37 13.80
C TYR A 217 12.01 -24.47 14.22
N SER A 218 13.02 -24.12 15.02
CA SER A 218 13.99 -25.10 15.53
C SER A 218 13.41 -26.07 16.57
N CYS A 219 12.29 -25.70 17.21
CA CYS A 219 11.56 -26.58 18.14
C CYS A 219 10.53 -27.50 17.44
N ALA A 220 10.07 -27.16 16.22
CA ALA A 220 8.99 -27.88 15.52
C ALA A 220 9.43 -28.70 14.30
N ALA A 221 10.56 -28.37 13.66
CA ALA A 221 10.99 -29.04 12.43
C ALA A 221 11.97 -30.20 12.70
N ALA A 222 11.43 -31.36 13.08
CA ALA A 222 11.90 -32.66 12.57
C ALA A 222 10.99 -33.77 13.12
N ASP A 223 9.93 -34.04 12.36
CA ASP A 223 9.41 -35.38 12.10
C ASP A 223 9.62 -35.69 10.61
#